data_AF-A0A3B7ME57-F1
#
_entry.id   AF-A0A3B7ME57-F1
#
_cell.length_a   1.000
_cell.length_b   1.000
_cell.length_c   1.000
_cell.angle_alpha   90.00
_cell.angle_beta   90.00
_cell.angle_gamma   90.00
#
_symmetry.space_group_name_H-M   'P 1'
#
loop_
_entity.id
_entity.type
_entity.pdbx_description
1 polymer ?
#
loop_
_entity_poly.entity_id
_entity_poly.type
_entity_poly.pdbx_seq_one_letter_code
_entity_poly.pdbx_strand_id
1 'polypeptide(L)'
;MSAHRFGLSWLVLGTLAMGMGALPVILPSLPAVAQNPSSQTSEFDRYMQRGYQLTAKRDYQSALVNFRRALSLRPGNRYALTAISNVEAYIARDRYAAQSSNRLTFVPTNRGMPGQRVAGATRFGECTQGSLTKIVALVPDNNLGMTAAANPSLFFFVPQSTAKSAELMLLSEAGDLLLTQQVPLNGKAGILPVTVDASQAKLQPGQKYQWIFSLTCKPNEPDANPFVTGWIERAELDSNLAQVITTMPAADRLPLLATSQLWNDTLATLVELQQSNPNDAAIKQQWQDVLKSAGIDPQIVNMPLLR
;
A
#
# COMPACT_ATOMS: atom_id res chain seq x y z
N MET A 1 -26.31 71.04 34.05
CA MET A 1 -25.29 70.93 33.00
C MET A 1 -26.01 70.78 31.67
N SER A 2 -25.67 71.64 30.71
CA SER A 2 -26.18 71.82 29.34
C SER A 2 -26.77 70.57 28.66
N ALA A 3 -27.79 70.62 27.81
CA ALA A 3 -28.02 71.63 26.78
C ALA A 3 -29.51 71.74 26.35
N HIS A 4 -29.82 72.91 25.79
CA HIS A 4 -31.09 73.39 25.31
C HIS A 4 -31.60 72.70 24.03
N ARG A 5 -32.94 72.66 23.92
CA ARG A 5 -33.72 72.52 22.69
C ARG A 5 -33.57 73.76 21.80
N PHE A 6 -33.53 73.57 20.48
CA PHE A 6 -34.07 74.53 19.51
C PHE A 6 -34.75 73.76 18.38
N GLY A 7 -36.02 74.10 18.14
CA GLY A 7 -36.73 73.70 16.93
C GLY A 7 -36.61 74.78 15.87
N LEU A 8 -36.93 74.44 14.62
CA LEU A 8 -37.49 75.38 13.65
C LEU A 8 -38.15 74.65 12.47
N SER A 9 -39.20 75.31 12.02
CA SER A 9 -40.22 74.94 11.07
C SER A 9 -39.82 75.14 9.61
N TRP A 10 -40.54 74.40 8.75
CA TRP A 10 -41.17 74.80 7.48
C TRP A 10 -40.37 74.87 6.15
N LEU A 11 -41.04 74.24 5.17
CA LEU A 11 -41.25 74.58 3.75
C LEU A 11 -40.14 74.33 2.70
N VAL A 12 -40.42 73.31 1.89
CA VAL A 12 -40.61 73.30 0.42
C VAL A 12 -39.80 74.30 -0.40
N LEU A 13 -39.00 73.78 -1.34
CA LEU A 13 -38.92 74.26 -2.73
C LEU A 13 -38.25 73.20 -3.60
N GLY A 14 -38.97 72.76 -4.63
CA GLY A 14 -38.45 71.85 -5.64
C GLY A 14 -37.57 72.57 -6.67
N THR A 15 -36.68 71.81 -7.29
CA THR A 15 -36.12 72.05 -8.62
C THR A 15 -35.77 70.68 -9.21
N LEU A 16 -36.51 70.27 -10.24
CA LEU A 16 -36.16 70.37 -11.66
C LEU A 16 -35.04 69.41 -12.07
N ALA A 17 -35.46 68.41 -12.83
CA ALA A 17 -34.63 67.41 -13.48
C ALA A 17 -33.64 68.04 -14.47
N MET A 18 -32.37 67.63 -14.38
CA MET A 18 -31.47 67.56 -15.52
C MET A 18 -30.98 66.13 -15.63
N GLY A 19 -31.26 65.51 -16.78
CA GLY A 19 -30.79 64.18 -17.11
C GLY A 19 -29.28 64.14 -17.18
N MET A 20 -28.70 63.22 -16.42
CA MET A 20 -27.42 62.61 -16.78
C MET A 20 -27.72 61.15 -17.10
N GLY A 21 -27.52 60.77 -18.36
CA GLY A 21 -27.57 59.38 -18.78
C GLY A 21 -26.54 58.59 -17.98
N ALA A 22 -27.01 57.78 -17.04
CA ALA A 22 -26.19 56.71 -16.49
C ALA A 22 -26.07 55.66 -17.60
N LEU A 23 -24.88 55.55 -18.18
CA LEU A 23 -24.50 54.39 -18.98
C LEU A 23 -24.82 53.13 -18.15
N PRO A 24 -25.44 52.09 -18.72
CA PRO A 24 -25.59 50.84 -18.00
C PRO A 24 -24.19 50.33 -17.67
N VAL A 25 -23.87 50.24 -16.38
CA VAL A 25 -22.72 49.48 -15.92
C VAL A 25 -23.05 48.03 -16.24
N ILE A 26 -22.56 47.55 -17.38
CA ILE A 26 -22.50 46.14 -17.69
C ILE A 26 -21.46 45.58 -16.72
N LEU A 27 -21.90 45.10 -15.55
CA LEU A 27 -21.09 44.21 -14.75
C LEU A 27 -20.80 43.01 -15.66
N PRO A 28 -19.53 42.66 -15.94
CA PRO A 28 -19.25 41.40 -16.57
C PRO A 28 -19.83 40.33 -15.65
N SER A 29 -20.85 39.61 -16.12
CA SER A 29 -21.28 38.39 -15.47
C SER A 29 -20.02 37.52 -15.38
N LEU A 30 -19.54 37.28 -14.16
CA LEU A 30 -18.51 36.28 -13.93
C LEU A 30 -18.94 35.04 -14.72
N PRO A 31 -18.08 34.44 -15.55
CA PRO A 31 -18.44 33.20 -16.19
C PRO A 31 -18.90 32.28 -15.08
N ALA A 32 -20.13 31.79 -15.18
CA ALA A 32 -20.60 30.74 -14.31
C ALA A 32 -19.52 29.67 -14.36
N VAL A 33 -18.80 29.50 -13.24
CA VAL A 33 -17.89 28.38 -13.07
C VAL A 33 -18.75 27.17 -13.42
N ALA A 34 -18.48 26.58 -14.58
CA ALA A 34 -19.09 25.33 -14.95
C ALA A 34 -18.73 24.39 -13.81
N GLN A 35 -19.70 24.14 -12.93
CA GLN A 35 -19.62 23.12 -11.93
C GLN A 35 -19.53 21.82 -12.74
N ASN A 36 -18.31 21.34 -12.97
CA ASN A 36 -18.08 19.99 -13.46
C ASN A 36 -18.84 19.06 -12.49
N PRO A 37 -19.86 18.32 -12.95
CA PRO A 37 -20.62 17.45 -12.07
C PRO A 37 -19.79 16.20 -11.80
N SER A 38 -18.93 16.24 -10.78
CA SER A 38 -18.13 15.11 -10.30
C SER A 38 -18.89 14.24 -9.29
N SER A 39 -20.12 13.80 -9.60
CA SER A 39 -20.87 12.90 -8.69
C SER A 39 -21.88 11.94 -9.32
N GLN A 40 -21.70 11.52 -10.57
CA GLN A 40 -22.32 10.29 -11.07
C GLN A 40 -21.25 9.25 -11.36
N THR A 41 -21.13 8.23 -10.51
CA THR A 41 -20.31 7.03 -10.78
C THR A 41 -20.70 6.47 -12.14
N SER A 42 -19.77 6.44 -13.09
CA SER A 42 -20.07 5.97 -14.45
C SER A 42 -20.51 4.50 -14.43
N GLU A 43 -21.27 4.04 -15.43
CA GLU A 43 -21.65 2.62 -15.50
C GLU A 43 -20.42 1.70 -15.52
N PHE A 44 -19.33 2.17 -16.15
CA PHE A 44 -18.03 1.51 -16.11
C PHE A 44 -17.54 1.34 -14.66
N ASP A 45 -17.51 2.41 -13.88
CA ASP A 45 -17.04 2.38 -12.48
C ASP A 45 -17.91 1.45 -11.63
N ARG A 46 -19.23 1.47 -11.84
CA ARG A 46 -20.17 0.58 -11.14
C ARG A 46 -19.85 -0.90 -11.40
N TYR A 47 -19.59 -1.26 -12.66
CA TYR A 47 -19.22 -2.63 -13.03
C TYR A 47 -17.84 -3.02 -12.49
N MET A 48 -16.85 -2.13 -12.56
CA MET A 48 -15.51 -2.37 -11.97
C MET A 48 -15.61 -2.60 -10.46
N GLN A 49 -16.27 -1.70 -9.73
CA GLN A 49 -16.44 -1.81 -8.28
C GLN A 49 -17.17 -3.09 -7.89
N ARG A 50 -18.27 -3.41 -8.59
CA ARG A 50 -19.02 -4.64 -8.33
C ARG A 50 -18.19 -5.89 -8.61
N GLY A 51 -17.41 -5.89 -9.69
CA GLY A 51 -16.47 -6.95 -10.03
C GLY A 51 -15.49 -7.22 -8.89
N TYR A 52 -14.81 -6.18 -8.37
CA TYR A 52 -13.84 -6.34 -7.28
C TYR A 52 -14.49 -6.82 -5.97
N GLN A 53 -15.68 -6.32 -5.62
CA GLN A 53 -16.43 -6.81 -4.47
C GLN A 53 -16.78 -8.31 -4.59
N LEU A 54 -17.18 -8.75 -5.77
CA LEU A 54 -17.50 -10.16 -6.04
C LEU A 54 -16.23 -11.03 -6.00
N THR A 55 -15.11 -10.54 -6.55
CA THR A 55 -13.80 -11.22 -6.47
C THR A 55 -13.39 -11.47 -5.02
N ALA A 56 -13.54 -10.47 -4.14
CA ALA A 56 -13.21 -10.66 -2.73
C ALA A 56 -14.11 -11.68 -2.03
N LYS A 57 -15.39 -11.74 -2.41
CA LYS A 57 -16.33 -12.79 -1.98
C LYS A 57 -16.10 -14.14 -2.65
N ARG A 58 -15.09 -14.25 -3.52
CA ARG A 58 -14.78 -15.41 -4.35
C ARG A 58 -15.88 -15.82 -5.32
N ASP A 59 -16.84 -14.93 -5.60
CA ASP A 59 -17.81 -15.10 -6.67
C ASP A 59 -17.17 -14.69 -8.01
N TYR A 60 -16.19 -15.50 -8.43
CA TYR A 60 -15.34 -15.20 -9.58
C TYR A 60 -16.11 -15.19 -10.90
N GLN A 61 -17.15 -16.02 -11.02
CA GLN A 61 -17.98 -16.05 -12.23
C GLN A 61 -18.75 -14.73 -12.38
N SER A 62 -19.42 -14.28 -11.33
CA SER A 62 -20.11 -13.00 -11.36
C SER A 62 -19.14 -11.83 -11.49
N ALA A 63 -17.96 -11.90 -10.85
CA ALA A 63 -16.92 -10.88 -10.99
C ALA A 63 -16.46 -10.74 -12.45
N LEU A 64 -16.19 -11.87 -13.12
CA LEU A 64 -15.76 -11.92 -14.52
C LEU A 64 -16.81 -11.31 -15.45
N VAL A 65 -18.10 -11.60 -15.23
CA VAL A 65 -19.20 -10.99 -15.98
C VAL A 65 -19.21 -9.46 -15.81
N ASN A 66 -19.03 -8.97 -14.58
CA ASN A 66 -18.98 -7.54 -14.30
C ASN A 66 -17.77 -6.88 -14.98
N PHE A 67 -16.57 -7.45 -14.88
CA PHE A 67 -15.41 -6.89 -15.55
C PHE A 67 -15.51 -6.91 -17.08
N ARG A 68 -16.11 -7.96 -17.67
CA ARG A 68 -16.37 -8.01 -19.12
C ARG A 68 -17.36 -6.94 -19.56
N ARG A 69 -18.40 -6.64 -18.75
CA ARG A 69 -19.30 -5.50 -19.01
C ARG A 69 -18.57 -4.18 -18.92
N ALA A 70 -17.71 -3.98 -17.92
CA ALA A 70 -16.86 -2.80 -17.84
C ALA A 70 -15.96 -2.66 -19.08
N LEU A 71 -15.31 -3.74 -19.51
CA LEU A 71 -14.47 -3.74 -20.71
C LEU A 71 -15.26 -3.43 -21.98
N SER A 72 -16.52 -3.87 -22.10
CA SER A 72 -17.37 -3.51 -23.25
C SER A 72 -17.73 -2.03 -23.32
N LEU A 73 -17.82 -1.36 -22.16
CA LEU A 73 -18.07 0.09 -22.08
C LEU A 73 -16.82 0.91 -22.40
N ARG A 74 -15.62 0.38 -22.10
CA ARG A 74 -14.33 1.00 -22.41
C ARG A 74 -13.35 -0.04 -22.99
N PRO A 75 -13.47 -0.35 -24.29
CA PRO A 75 -12.57 -1.31 -24.95
C PRO A 75 -11.10 -0.91 -24.78
N GLY A 76 -10.23 -1.87 -24.47
CA GLY A 76 -8.80 -1.64 -24.27
C GLY A 76 -8.41 -1.03 -22.92
N ASN A 77 -9.36 -0.79 -22.01
CA ASN A 77 -9.04 -0.28 -20.67
C ASN A 77 -8.13 -1.27 -19.91
N ARG A 78 -6.91 -0.81 -19.55
CA ARG A 78 -5.91 -1.65 -18.87
C ARG A 78 -6.40 -2.25 -17.55
N TYR A 79 -7.19 -1.52 -16.76
CA TYR A 79 -7.64 -1.99 -15.45
C TYR A 79 -8.69 -3.09 -15.58
N ALA A 80 -9.65 -2.94 -16.50
CA ALA A 80 -10.63 -3.99 -16.78
C ALA A 80 -9.96 -5.27 -17.32
N LEU A 81 -8.97 -5.12 -18.23
CA LEU A 81 -8.19 -6.25 -18.73
C LEU A 81 -7.40 -6.97 -17.62
N THR A 82 -6.71 -6.21 -16.77
CA THR A 82 -5.98 -6.78 -15.62
C THR A 82 -6.93 -7.48 -14.64
N ALA A 83 -8.09 -6.89 -14.34
CA ALA A 83 -9.08 -7.49 -13.46
C ALA A 83 -9.62 -8.82 -14.01
N ILE A 84 -9.91 -8.89 -15.32
CA ILE A 84 -10.31 -10.13 -16.00
C ILE A 84 -9.21 -11.18 -15.89
N SER A 85 -7.96 -10.83 -16.24
CA SER A 85 -6.81 -11.73 -16.17
C SER A 85 -6.62 -12.30 -14.76
N ASN A 86 -6.68 -11.45 -13.73
CA ASN A 86 -6.57 -11.86 -12.34
C ASN A 86 -7.70 -12.83 -11.94
N VAL A 87 -8.95 -12.58 -12.37
CA VAL A 87 -10.08 -13.47 -12.10
C VAL A 87 -10.02 -14.79 -12.87
N GLU A 88 -9.54 -14.78 -14.09
CA GLU A 88 -9.34 -16.00 -14.87
C GLU A 88 -8.25 -16.88 -14.23
N ALA A 89 -7.16 -16.27 -13.74
CA ALA A 89 -6.15 -16.97 -12.96
C ALA A 89 -6.72 -17.58 -11.67
N TYR A 90 -7.66 -16.90 -11.00
CA TYR A 90 -8.37 -17.46 -9.85
C TYR A 90 -9.21 -18.67 -10.21
N ILE A 91 -10.02 -18.59 -11.26
CA ILE A 91 -10.86 -19.70 -11.70
C ILE A 91 -9.97 -20.91 -12.05
N ALA A 92 -8.82 -20.67 -12.70
CA ALA A 92 -7.84 -21.70 -12.97
C ALA A 92 -7.29 -22.31 -11.68
N ARG A 93 -6.81 -21.47 -10.74
CA ARG A 93 -6.28 -21.91 -9.44
C ARG A 93 -7.34 -22.66 -8.62
N ASP A 94 -8.54 -22.13 -8.48
CA ASP A 94 -9.60 -22.72 -7.67
C ASP A 94 -10.07 -24.05 -8.25
N ARG A 95 -9.96 -24.28 -9.56
CA ARG A 95 -10.13 -25.62 -10.14
C ARG A 95 -9.05 -26.59 -9.65
N TYR A 96 -7.82 -26.13 -9.46
CA TYR A 96 -6.73 -26.92 -8.85
C TYR A 96 -6.85 -27.02 -7.30
N ALA A 97 -7.32 -25.97 -6.62
CA ALA A 97 -7.46 -25.90 -5.16
C ALA A 97 -8.77 -26.55 -4.65
N ALA A 98 -9.81 -26.68 -5.47
CA ALA A 98 -10.97 -27.53 -5.16
C ALA A 98 -10.54 -29.00 -4.97
N GLN A 99 -9.34 -29.37 -5.43
CA GLN A 99 -8.71 -30.66 -5.19
C GLN A 99 -7.74 -30.66 -3.98
N SER A 100 -7.41 -29.50 -3.39
CA SER A 100 -6.59 -29.37 -2.18
C SER A 100 -6.93 -28.10 -1.39
N SER A 101 -7.47 -28.27 -0.17
CA SER A 101 -7.76 -27.28 0.90
C SER A 101 -7.58 -25.79 0.57
N ASN A 102 -8.60 -24.97 0.87
CA ASN A 102 -8.68 -23.51 0.73
C ASN A 102 -7.48 -22.67 1.26
N ARG A 103 -6.31 -22.73 0.60
CA ARG A 103 -5.07 -22.08 1.02
C ARG A 103 -4.89 -20.73 0.31
N LEU A 104 -4.42 -19.73 1.07
CA LEU A 104 -3.99 -18.46 0.50
C LEU A 104 -2.57 -18.64 -0.05
N THR A 105 -2.41 -18.50 -1.36
CA THR A 105 -1.12 -18.62 -2.05
C THR A 105 -0.78 -17.31 -2.73
N PHE A 106 0.50 -16.93 -2.66
CA PHE A 106 1.06 -15.84 -3.46
C PHE A 106 1.99 -16.43 -4.52
N VAL A 107 1.73 -16.11 -5.79
CA VAL A 107 2.57 -16.53 -6.91
C VAL A 107 3.26 -15.27 -7.45
N PRO A 108 4.58 -15.14 -7.24
CA PRO A 108 5.34 -14.01 -7.74
C PRO A 108 5.31 -13.95 -9.27
N THR A 109 5.43 -12.75 -9.82
CA THR A 109 5.59 -12.60 -11.28
C THR A 109 6.99 -13.05 -11.73
N ASN A 110 7.12 -13.44 -12.99
CA ASN A 110 8.42 -13.74 -13.62
C ASN A 110 9.31 -12.50 -13.85
N ARG A 111 8.88 -11.31 -13.40
CA ARG A 111 9.71 -10.10 -13.39
C ARG A 111 10.46 -10.03 -12.06
N GLY A 112 11.78 -10.19 -12.11
CA GLY A 112 12.65 -10.10 -10.93
C GLY A 112 13.64 -8.94 -11.00
N MET A 113 14.19 -8.62 -9.83
CA MET A 113 15.23 -7.62 -9.64
C MET A 113 16.45 -8.26 -8.95
N PRO A 114 17.66 -7.73 -9.17
CA PRO A 114 18.84 -8.15 -8.40
C PRO A 114 18.64 -7.87 -6.90
N GLY A 115 19.07 -8.79 -6.04
CA GLY A 115 18.95 -8.61 -4.60
C GLY A 115 19.55 -9.77 -3.81
N GLN A 116 19.70 -9.54 -2.52
CA GLN A 116 20.24 -10.50 -1.55
C GLN A 116 19.20 -10.75 -0.46
N ARG A 117 18.28 -11.68 -0.72
CA ARG A 117 17.21 -12.07 0.22
C ARG A 117 17.74 -12.72 1.49
N VAL A 118 18.81 -13.50 1.40
CA VAL A 118 19.46 -14.17 2.53
C VAL A 118 20.84 -13.59 2.66
N ALA A 119 21.20 -13.14 3.86
CA ALA A 119 22.54 -12.62 4.11
C ALA A 119 23.59 -13.67 3.68
N GLY A 120 24.57 -13.25 2.88
CA GLY A 120 25.71 -14.08 2.53
C GLY A 120 26.49 -14.54 3.76
N ALA A 121 27.41 -15.49 3.58
CA ALA A 121 28.37 -15.81 4.63
C ALA A 121 29.31 -14.61 4.80
N THR A 122 28.98 -13.69 5.71
CA THR A 122 29.95 -12.73 6.22
C THR A 122 30.97 -13.53 7.03
N ARG A 123 32.25 -13.20 6.89
CA ARG A 123 33.35 -13.83 7.64
C ARG A 123 33.22 -13.65 9.17
N PHE A 124 32.18 -12.97 9.64
CA PHE A 124 32.02 -12.50 11.03
C PHE A 124 30.54 -12.57 11.45
N GLY A 125 30.06 -13.78 11.74
CA GLY A 125 28.88 -13.98 12.58
C GLY A 125 29.19 -13.62 14.05
N GLU A 126 29.60 -12.38 14.32
CA GLU A 126 30.06 -12.00 15.66
C GLU A 126 28.91 -11.63 16.60
N CYS A 127 27.83 -11.08 16.06
CA CYS A 127 26.70 -10.63 16.86
C CYS A 127 25.44 -11.49 16.73
N THR A 128 25.34 -12.38 15.73
CA THR A 128 24.20 -13.30 15.57
C THR A 128 24.48 -14.67 16.20
N GLN A 129 23.44 -15.30 16.73
CA GLN A 129 23.53 -16.51 17.55
C GLN A 129 22.38 -17.48 17.22
N GLY A 130 22.50 -18.72 17.71
CA GLY A 130 21.50 -19.77 17.55
C GLY A 130 21.68 -20.61 16.29
N SER A 131 20.68 -21.43 15.95
CA SER A 131 20.71 -22.29 14.77
C SER A 131 20.44 -21.54 13.46
N LEU A 132 19.66 -20.44 13.52
CA LEU A 132 19.37 -19.55 12.40
C LEU A 132 20.17 -18.26 12.56
N THR A 133 21.35 -18.18 11.94
CA THR A 133 22.30 -17.08 12.15
C THR A 133 22.25 -15.99 11.09
N LYS A 134 21.46 -16.18 10.03
CA LYS A 134 21.37 -15.28 8.88
C LYS A 134 20.12 -14.43 8.93
N ILE A 135 20.27 -13.14 8.63
CA ILE A 135 19.13 -12.26 8.32
C ILE A 135 18.50 -12.75 7.03
N VAL A 136 17.17 -12.77 6.98
CA VAL A 136 16.43 -13.10 5.76
C VAL A 136 15.36 -12.06 5.53
N ALA A 137 15.31 -11.47 4.33
CA ALA A 137 14.20 -10.65 3.90
C ALA A 137 13.02 -11.52 3.48
N LEU A 138 11.83 -11.20 3.97
CA LEU A 138 10.59 -11.84 3.57
C LEU A 138 10.03 -11.15 2.33
N VAL A 139 10.79 -11.22 1.24
CA VAL A 139 10.46 -10.74 -0.11
C VAL A 139 10.29 -11.95 -1.04
N PRO A 140 9.53 -11.89 -2.14
CA PRO A 140 9.51 -12.98 -3.11
C PRO A 140 10.90 -13.35 -3.64
N ASP A 141 11.05 -14.56 -4.19
CA ASP A 141 12.30 -15.09 -4.75
C ASP A 141 12.89 -14.23 -5.89
N ASN A 142 12.03 -13.46 -6.56
CA ASN A 142 12.39 -12.47 -7.57
C ASN A 142 12.92 -11.13 -6.99
N ASN A 143 13.07 -11.02 -5.66
CA ASN A 143 13.48 -9.84 -4.87
C ASN A 143 12.66 -8.57 -5.05
N LEU A 144 11.47 -8.64 -5.66
CA LEU A 144 10.59 -7.49 -5.88
C LEU A 144 9.29 -7.63 -5.08
N GLY A 145 9.14 -6.80 -4.06
CA GLY A 145 7.86 -6.58 -3.38
C GLY A 145 7.01 -5.54 -4.12
N MET A 146 5.69 -5.65 -3.99
CA MET A 146 4.78 -4.59 -4.44
C MET A 146 3.94 -4.11 -3.26
N THR A 147 3.60 -2.83 -3.28
CA THR A 147 2.74 -2.20 -2.27
C THR A 147 1.74 -1.22 -2.87
N ALA A 148 0.57 -1.06 -2.26
CA ALA A 148 -0.34 0.05 -2.54
C ALA A 148 -0.04 1.27 -1.62
N ALA A 149 0.45 0.99 -0.41
CA ALA A 149 0.75 2.00 0.59
C ALA A 149 1.91 2.93 0.16
N ALA A 150 1.77 4.22 0.48
CA ALA A 150 2.86 5.20 0.34
C ALA A 150 3.99 4.97 1.35
N ASN A 151 3.69 4.28 2.45
CA ASN A 151 4.60 3.98 3.57
C ASN A 151 4.45 2.50 3.92
N PRO A 152 5.03 1.59 3.11
CA PRO A 152 4.86 0.16 3.29
C PRO A 152 5.57 -0.35 4.54
N SER A 153 5.14 -1.52 5.00
CA SER A 153 5.95 -2.35 5.88
C SER A 153 6.80 -3.32 5.06
N LEU A 154 8.08 -3.40 5.39
CA LEU A 154 9.03 -4.41 4.96
C LEU A 154 9.16 -5.46 6.07
N PHE A 155 9.51 -6.70 5.71
CA PHE A 155 9.49 -7.81 6.66
C PHE A 155 10.82 -8.55 6.63
N PHE A 156 11.42 -8.75 7.81
CA PHE A 156 12.73 -9.37 7.94
C PHE A 156 12.71 -10.43 9.05
N PHE A 157 13.29 -11.59 8.82
CA PHE A 157 13.71 -12.46 9.88
C PHE A 157 15.03 -11.95 10.45
N VAL A 158 15.02 -11.65 11.75
CA VAL A 158 16.18 -11.25 12.53
C VAL A 158 16.59 -12.41 13.44
N PRO A 159 17.83 -12.92 13.34
CA PRO A 159 18.40 -13.88 14.27
C PRO A 159 18.43 -13.39 15.71
N GLN A 160 18.58 -14.32 16.66
CA GLN A 160 19.01 -13.95 18.01
C GLN A 160 20.35 -13.23 17.88
N SER A 161 20.51 -12.09 18.54
CA SER A 161 21.71 -11.28 18.38
C SER A 161 22.01 -10.37 19.56
N THR A 162 23.26 -9.90 19.64
CA THR A 162 23.68 -8.89 20.61
C THR A 162 23.53 -7.45 20.08
N ALA A 163 23.22 -7.29 18.78
CA ALA A 163 22.92 -5.99 18.17
C ALA A 163 21.77 -5.29 18.90
N LYS A 164 21.93 -3.97 19.11
CA LYS A 164 20.91 -3.13 19.76
C LYS A 164 20.00 -2.42 18.76
N SER A 165 20.43 -2.33 17.51
CA SER A 165 19.65 -1.76 16.43
C SER A 165 19.98 -2.44 15.09
N ALA A 166 19.08 -2.21 14.15
CA ALA A 166 19.30 -2.37 12.73
C ALA A 166 19.10 -1.01 12.04
N GLU A 167 19.47 -0.93 10.77
CA GLU A 167 19.25 0.23 9.93
C GLU A 167 18.51 -0.19 8.66
N LEU A 168 17.46 0.55 8.34
CA LEU A 168 16.77 0.49 7.05
C LEU A 168 17.18 1.70 6.23
N MET A 169 17.75 1.45 5.05
CA MET A 169 17.97 2.46 4.03
C MET A 169 16.99 2.24 2.86
N LEU A 170 16.45 3.33 2.33
CA LEU A 170 15.65 3.33 1.10
C LEU A 170 16.33 4.22 0.06
N LEU A 171 16.49 3.72 -1.15
CA LEU A 171 17.09 4.41 -2.26
C LEU A 171 16.11 4.52 -3.42
N SER A 172 16.23 5.60 -4.20
CA SER A 172 15.54 5.72 -5.50
C SER A 172 16.01 4.64 -6.47
N GLU A 173 15.29 4.44 -7.58
CA GLU A 173 15.76 3.55 -8.66
C GLU A 173 17.11 3.99 -9.26
N ALA A 174 17.44 5.28 -9.16
CA ALA A 174 18.74 5.82 -9.59
C ALA A 174 19.86 5.62 -8.55
N GLY A 175 19.54 5.15 -7.34
CA GLY A 175 20.49 4.94 -6.26
C GLY A 175 20.67 6.11 -5.30
N ASP A 176 19.82 7.14 -5.36
CA ASP A 176 19.86 8.25 -4.41
C ASP A 176 19.29 7.82 -3.07
N LEU A 177 19.99 8.13 -1.97
CA LEU A 177 19.50 7.83 -0.62
C LEU A 177 18.30 8.72 -0.28
N LEU A 178 17.17 8.10 0.08
CA LEU A 178 15.90 8.77 0.43
C LEU A 178 15.55 8.66 1.91
N LEU A 179 15.99 7.60 2.57
CA LEU A 179 15.65 7.27 3.96
C LEU A 179 16.84 6.60 4.63
N THR A 180 17.13 6.99 5.88
CA THR A 180 17.91 6.18 6.81
C THR A 180 17.16 6.13 8.14
N GLN A 181 16.68 4.94 8.50
CA GLN A 181 15.83 4.71 9.66
C GLN A 181 16.47 3.69 10.59
N GLN A 182 16.76 4.11 11.82
CA GLN A 182 17.21 3.21 12.88
C GLN A 182 16.03 2.41 13.43
N VAL A 183 16.23 1.11 13.62
CA VAL A 183 15.23 0.15 14.08
C VAL A 183 15.75 -0.51 15.36
N PRO A 184 15.16 -0.23 16.53
CA PRO A 184 15.62 -0.81 17.79
C PRO A 184 15.37 -2.32 17.83
N LEU A 185 16.31 -3.06 18.44
CA LEU A 185 16.23 -4.51 18.60
C LEU A 185 16.34 -4.91 20.07
N ASN A 186 15.69 -6.02 20.42
CA ASN A 186 15.69 -6.57 21.78
C ASN A 186 16.52 -7.86 21.92
N GLY A 187 17.27 -8.23 20.87
CA GLY A 187 18.13 -9.41 20.81
C GLY A 187 17.41 -10.75 20.61
N LYS A 188 16.08 -10.79 20.53
CA LYS A 188 15.33 -12.02 20.28
C LYS A 188 15.27 -12.35 18.79
N ALA A 189 15.28 -13.65 18.48
CA ALA A 189 15.04 -14.13 17.12
C ALA A 189 13.55 -14.01 16.77
N GLY A 190 13.23 -13.53 15.56
CA GLY A 190 11.85 -13.45 15.10
C GLY A 190 11.69 -12.68 13.79
N ILE A 191 10.44 -12.55 13.37
CA ILE A 191 10.05 -11.80 12.17
C ILE A 191 9.70 -10.37 12.58
N LEU A 192 10.43 -9.42 12.04
CA LEU A 192 10.34 -7.99 12.31
C LEU A 192 9.67 -7.27 11.14
N PRO A 193 8.45 -6.74 11.32
CA PRO A 193 7.88 -5.72 10.46
C PRO A 193 8.61 -4.38 10.68
N VAL A 194 9.00 -3.71 9.60
CA VAL A 194 9.60 -2.37 9.63
C VAL A 194 8.83 -1.48 8.68
N THR A 195 8.06 -0.54 9.23
CA THR A 195 7.30 0.44 8.43
C THR A 195 8.20 1.61 8.06
N VAL A 196 8.18 1.99 6.77
CA VAL A 196 8.87 3.16 6.24
C VAL A 196 8.34 4.43 6.92
N ASP A 197 9.22 5.19 7.56
CA ASP A 197 8.87 6.44 8.25
C ASP A 197 8.30 7.49 7.29
N ALA A 198 7.03 7.84 7.51
CA ALA A 198 6.28 8.78 6.70
C ALA A 198 6.73 10.24 6.84
N SER A 199 7.53 10.56 7.86
CA SER A 199 8.14 11.88 8.02
C SER A 199 9.35 12.09 7.10
N GLN A 200 9.97 10.99 6.64
CA GLN A 200 11.20 11.03 5.83
C GLN A 200 10.96 10.68 4.36
N ALA A 201 10.19 9.62 4.08
CA ALA A 201 9.97 9.15 2.71
C ALA A 201 8.51 8.78 2.44
N LYS A 202 8.05 9.01 1.21
CA LYS A 202 6.75 8.55 0.70
C LYS A 202 6.92 8.04 -0.73
N LEU A 203 6.65 6.76 -0.91
CA LEU A 203 6.77 6.09 -2.20
C LEU A 203 5.72 6.64 -3.17
N GLN A 204 6.09 6.85 -4.42
CA GLN A 204 5.21 7.36 -5.46
C GLN A 204 4.64 6.21 -6.32
N PRO A 205 3.37 6.28 -6.76
CA PRO A 205 2.79 5.24 -7.62
C PRO A 205 3.61 5.06 -8.90
N GLY A 206 3.80 3.80 -9.32
CA GLY A 206 4.58 3.39 -10.47
C GLY A 206 6.09 3.44 -10.29
N GLN A 207 6.59 3.90 -9.14
CA GLN A 207 8.03 4.03 -8.88
C GLN A 207 8.59 2.84 -8.10
N LYS A 208 9.84 2.50 -8.41
CA LYS A 208 10.62 1.46 -7.74
C LYS A 208 11.66 2.07 -6.82
N TYR A 209 11.94 1.33 -5.76
CA TYR A 209 12.90 1.70 -4.74
C TYR A 209 13.70 0.48 -4.33
N GLN A 210 15.01 0.67 -4.13
CA GLN A 210 15.84 -0.34 -3.51
C GLN A 210 15.84 -0.11 -2.00
N TRP A 211 15.77 -1.19 -1.23
CA TRP A 211 15.96 -1.14 0.22
C TRP A 211 17.17 -1.97 0.63
N ILE A 212 17.82 -1.55 1.70
CA ILE A 212 18.90 -2.26 2.37
C ILE A 212 18.54 -2.32 3.85
N PHE A 213 18.59 -3.52 4.42
CA PHE A 213 18.39 -3.72 5.86
C PHE A 213 19.63 -4.37 6.45
N SER A 214 20.24 -3.70 7.42
CA SER A 214 21.55 -4.07 8.00
C SER A 214 21.46 -4.15 9.52
N LEU A 215 21.98 -5.22 10.13
CA LEU A 215 22.12 -5.27 11.59
C LEU A 215 23.35 -4.50 12.04
N THR A 216 23.22 -3.62 13.04
CA THR A 216 24.36 -2.88 13.57
C THR A 216 25.16 -3.76 14.56
N CYS A 217 25.93 -4.71 14.03
CA CYS A 217 26.85 -5.55 14.82
C CYS A 217 28.15 -4.82 15.17
N LYS A 218 28.73 -4.09 14.20
CA LYS A 218 29.97 -3.33 14.29
C LYS A 218 29.67 -1.86 13.94
N PRO A 219 29.33 -1.01 14.93
CA PRO A 219 28.98 0.39 14.67
C PRO A 219 30.09 1.19 13.97
N ASN A 220 31.35 0.81 14.18
CA ASN A 220 32.52 1.48 13.60
C ASN A 220 32.97 0.90 12.25
N GLU A 221 32.36 -0.20 11.79
CA GLU A 221 32.64 -0.84 10.51
C GLU A 221 31.33 -1.22 9.80
N PRO A 222 30.53 -0.25 9.33
CA PRO A 222 29.21 -0.52 8.76
C PRO A 222 29.23 -1.51 7.59
N ASP A 223 30.28 -1.51 6.77
CA ASP A 223 30.44 -2.41 5.62
C ASP A 223 30.67 -3.87 6.03
N ALA A 224 31.07 -4.12 7.29
CA ALA A 224 31.24 -5.46 7.83
C ALA A 224 29.94 -6.02 8.46
N ASN A 225 28.89 -5.20 8.56
CA ASN A 225 27.62 -5.63 9.13
C ASN A 225 26.88 -6.60 8.19
N PRO A 226 26.17 -7.61 8.73
CA PRO A 226 25.33 -8.46 7.90
C PRO A 226 24.11 -7.67 7.42
N PHE A 227 23.82 -7.77 6.13
CA PHE A 227 22.70 -7.09 5.49
C PHE A 227 21.98 -7.96 4.46
N VAL A 228 20.76 -7.53 4.13
CA VAL A 228 19.93 -8.04 3.04
C VAL A 228 19.46 -6.89 2.17
N THR A 229 19.19 -7.17 0.90
CA THR A 229 18.74 -6.16 -0.06
C THR A 229 17.59 -6.70 -0.91
N GLY A 230 16.79 -5.77 -1.44
CA GLY A 230 15.76 -6.08 -2.39
C GLY A 230 15.05 -4.82 -2.86
N TRP A 231 13.94 -5.00 -3.55
CA TRP A 231 13.22 -3.93 -4.21
C TRP A 231 11.77 -3.87 -3.76
N ILE A 232 11.19 -2.68 -3.86
CA ILE A 232 9.78 -2.45 -3.67
C ILE A 232 9.26 -1.48 -4.73
N GLU A 233 8.12 -1.81 -5.33
CA GLU A 233 7.39 -0.92 -6.25
C GLU A 233 6.06 -0.53 -5.61
N ARG A 234 5.72 0.77 -5.67
CA ARG A 234 4.37 1.18 -5.30
C ARG A 234 3.46 1.06 -6.51
N ALA A 235 2.50 0.14 -6.46
CA ALA A 235 1.56 -0.11 -7.53
C ALA A 235 0.68 1.12 -7.84
N GLU A 236 0.45 1.37 -9.12
CA GLU A 236 -0.56 2.32 -9.58
C GLU A 236 -1.92 1.61 -9.61
N LEU A 237 -2.71 1.77 -8.54
CA LEU A 237 -3.99 1.09 -8.41
C LEU A 237 -5.12 1.76 -9.21
N ASP A 238 -6.01 0.93 -9.74
CA ASP A 238 -7.35 1.36 -10.13
C ASP A 238 -8.08 1.96 -8.92
N SER A 239 -8.78 3.08 -9.11
CA SER A 239 -9.45 3.78 -8.01
C SER A 239 -10.56 2.93 -7.37
N ASN A 240 -11.29 2.13 -8.15
CA ASN A 240 -12.32 1.23 -7.61
C ASN A 240 -11.68 0.10 -6.80
N LEU A 241 -10.56 -0.47 -7.28
CA LEU A 241 -9.79 -1.46 -6.53
C LEU A 241 -9.28 -0.89 -5.20
N ALA A 242 -8.68 0.30 -5.23
CA ALA A 242 -8.19 0.98 -4.04
C ALA A 242 -9.31 1.23 -3.01
N GLN A 243 -10.49 1.66 -3.46
CA GLN A 243 -11.66 1.84 -2.60
C GLN A 243 -12.13 0.51 -2.01
N VAL A 244 -12.20 -0.55 -2.81
CA VAL A 244 -12.62 -1.88 -2.33
C VAL A 244 -11.64 -2.44 -1.30
N ILE A 245 -10.32 -2.29 -1.51
CA ILE A 245 -9.29 -2.73 -0.56
C ILE A 245 -9.38 -1.97 0.78
N THR A 246 -9.64 -0.66 0.74
CA THR A 246 -9.64 0.19 1.95
C THR A 246 -10.91 0.07 2.78
N THR A 247 -12.06 -0.26 2.16
CA THR A 247 -13.36 -0.33 2.86
C THR A 247 -13.72 -1.72 3.37
N MET A 248 -13.01 -2.75 2.91
CA MET A 248 -13.30 -4.14 3.23
C MET A 248 -12.58 -4.60 4.51
N PRO A 249 -13.20 -5.49 5.31
CA PRO A 249 -12.53 -6.08 6.46
C PRO A 249 -11.20 -6.75 6.10
N ALA A 250 -10.24 -6.70 7.03
CA ALA A 250 -8.87 -7.16 6.82
C ALA A 250 -8.78 -8.61 6.30
N ALA A 251 -9.55 -9.54 6.87
CA ALA A 251 -9.55 -10.94 6.45
C ALA A 251 -10.09 -11.10 5.01
N ASP A 252 -11.14 -10.36 4.67
CA ASP A 252 -11.84 -10.49 3.38
C ASP A 252 -11.04 -9.90 2.21
N ARG A 253 -10.16 -8.91 2.47
CA ARG A 253 -9.31 -8.32 1.42
C ARG A 253 -8.06 -9.14 1.08
N LEU A 254 -7.67 -10.13 1.90
CA LEU A 254 -6.45 -10.92 1.69
C LEU A 254 -6.34 -11.58 0.30
N PRO A 255 -7.37 -12.25 -0.24
CA PRO A 255 -7.29 -12.80 -1.59
C PRO A 255 -7.00 -11.70 -2.60
N LEU A 256 -7.76 -10.61 -2.54
CA LEU A 256 -7.65 -9.49 -3.48
C LEU A 256 -6.23 -8.90 -3.48
N LEU A 257 -5.66 -8.62 -2.31
CA LEU A 257 -4.28 -8.14 -2.16
C LEU A 257 -3.27 -9.10 -2.79
N ALA A 258 -3.35 -10.39 -2.45
CA ALA A 258 -2.41 -11.40 -2.93
C ALA A 258 -2.43 -11.50 -4.46
N THR A 259 -3.60 -11.45 -5.10
CA THR A 259 -3.68 -11.51 -6.57
C THR A 259 -3.45 -10.22 -7.29
N SER A 260 -3.66 -9.10 -6.63
CA SER A 260 -3.18 -7.81 -7.11
C SER A 260 -1.65 -7.69 -6.98
N GLN A 261 -0.95 -8.79 -6.64
CA GLN A 261 0.49 -8.88 -6.46
C GLN A 261 1.02 -8.00 -5.33
N LEU A 262 0.15 -7.49 -4.46
CA LEU A 262 0.46 -6.60 -3.35
C LEU A 262 1.04 -7.38 -2.17
N TRP A 263 2.25 -7.92 -2.35
CA TRP A 263 2.96 -8.75 -1.38
C TRP A 263 3.05 -8.08 -0.01
N ASN A 264 3.51 -6.83 0.03
CA ASN A 264 3.75 -6.12 1.28
C ASN A 264 2.45 -5.82 2.03
N ASP A 265 1.38 -5.42 1.31
CA ASP A 265 0.06 -5.21 1.93
C ASP A 265 -0.56 -6.53 2.41
N THR A 266 -0.31 -7.63 1.70
CA THR A 266 -0.77 -8.98 2.11
C THR A 266 -0.12 -9.39 3.44
N LEU A 267 1.20 -9.27 3.55
CA LEU A 267 1.91 -9.58 4.80
C LEU A 267 1.53 -8.62 5.93
N ALA A 268 1.39 -7.32 5.66
CA ALA A 268 0.97 -6.35 6.65
C ALA A 268 -0.43 -6.66 7.19
N THR A 269 -1.36 -7.03 6.31
CA THR A 269 -2.73 -7.43 6.71
C THR A 269 -2.71 -8.72 7.54
N LEU A 270 -1.88 -9.70 7.20
CA LEU A 270 -1.73 -10.92 8.01
C LEU A 270 -1.12 -10.63 9.39
N VAL A 271 -0.19 -9.68 9.50
CA VAL A 271 0.35 -9.25 10.80
C VAL A 271 -0.72 -8.55 11.63
N GLU A 272 -1.50 -7.65 11.04
CA GLU A 272 -2.65 -6.99 11.70
C GLU A 272 -3.65 -8.03 12.25
N LEU A 273 -3.99 -9.03 11.44
CA LEU A 273 -4.89 -10.11 11.82
C LEU A 273 -4.32 -11.00 12.93
N GLN A 274 -3.02 -11.32 12.89
CA GLN A 274 -2.37 -12.09 13.96
C GLN A 274 -2.28 -11.29 15.27
N GLN A 275 -2.08 -9.97 15.20
CA GLN A 275 -2.03 -9.12 16.40
C GLN A 275 -3.41 -8.99 17.05
N SER A 276 -4.47 -8.85 16.25
CA SER A 276 -5.85 -8.78 16.73
C SER A 276 -6.41 -10.13 17.17
N ASN A 277 -5.95 -11.24 16.56
CA ASN A 277 -6.42 -12.60 16.81
C ASN A 277 -5.26 -13.60 17.03
N PRO A 278 -4.46 -13.46 18.11
CA PRO A 278 -3.20 -14.21 18.28
C PRO A 278 -3.35 -15.73 18.42
N ASN A 279 -4.57 -16.22 18.71
CA ASN A 279 -4.87 -17.64 18.87
C ASN A 279 -5.59 -18.25 17.66
N ASP A 280 -5.86 -17.47 16.61
CA ASP A 280 -6.51 -17.98 15.41
C ASP A 280 -5.54 -18.84 14.58
N ALA A 281 -5.80 -20.15 14.58
CA ALA A 281 -4.98 -21.11 13.85
C ALA A 281 -5.10 -20.96 12.32
N ALA A 282 -6.24 -20.49 11.80
CA ALA A 282 -6.43 -20.29 10.38
C ALA A 282 -5.58 -19.12 9.86
N ILE A 283 -5.50 -18.02 10.61
CA ILE A 283 -4.63 -16.89 10.26
C ILE A 283 -3.15 -17.30 10.28
N LYS A 284 -2.73 -18.06 11.31
CA LYS A 284 -1.36 -18.60 11.37
C LYS A 284 -1.06 -19.51 10.18
N GLN A 285 -2.01 -20.35 9.78
CA GLN A 285 -1.84 -21.22 8.62
C GLN A 285 -1.73 -20.41 7.32
N GLN A 286 -2.57 -19.39 7.13
CA GLN A 286 -2.50 -18.51 5.96
C GLN A 286 -1.15 -17.78 5.87
N TRP A 287 -0.62 -17.30 6.99
CA TRP A 287 0.72 -16.73 7.07
C TRP A 287 1.79 -17.71 6.58
N GLN A 288 1.78 -18.93 7.10
CA GLN A 288 2.73 -19.96 6.70
C GLN A 288 2.59 -20.32 5.21
N ASP A 289 1.36 -20.44 4.70
CA ASP A 289 1.09 -20.82 3.31
C ASP A 289 1.59 -19.75 2.33
N VAL A 290 1.34 -18.47 2.63
CA VAL A 290 1.81 -17.33 1.81
C VAL A 290 3.33 -17.26 1.78
N LEU A 291 3.99 -17.42 2.92
CA LEU A 291 5.46 -17.40 2.97
C LEU A 291 6.06 -18.62 2.24
N LYS A 292 5.51 -19.82 2.44
CA LYS A 292 5.97 -21.03 1.75
C LYS A 292 5.79 -20.94 0.23
N SER A 293 4.66 -20.39 -0.24
CA SER A 293 4.41 -20.25 -1.69
C SER A 293 5.37 -19.26 -2.35
N ALA A 294 5.92 -18.30 -1.58
CA ALA A 294 6.98 -17.41 -2.03
C ALA A 294 8.40 -17.99 -1.84
N GLY A 295 8.53 -19.26 -1.45
CA GLY A 295 9.82 -19.93 -1.27
C GLY A 295 10.59 -19.49 -0.02
N ILE A 296 9.90 -19.05 1.04
CA ILE A 296 10.52 -18.72 2.33
C ILE A 296 10.82 -20.01 3.09
N ASP A 297 12.00 -20.06 3.73
CA ASP A 297 12.48 -21.24 4.47
C ASP A 297 11.44 -21.69 5.52
N PRO A 298 11.02 -22.98 5.53
CA PRO A 298 10.11 -23.53 6.52
C PRO A 298 10.52 -23.37 7.98
N GLN A 299 11.81 -23.16 8.27
CA GLN A 299 12.29 -22.87 9.62
C GLN A 299 11.96 -21.42 10.04
N ILE A 300 11.84 -20.50 9.07
CA ILE A 300 11.54 -19.08 9.32
C ILE A 300 10.05 -18.84 9.41
N VAL A 301 9.22 -19.53 8.62
CA VAL A 301 7.76 -19.26 8.55
C VAL A 301 7.02 -19.41 9.89
N ASN A 302 7.61 -20.14 10.85
CA ASN A 302 7.07 -20.37 12.18
C ASN A 302 7.67 -19.45 13.27
N MET A 303 8.60 -18.57 12.90
CA MET A 303 9.23 -17.67 13.86
C MET A 303 8.23 -16.63 14.39
N PRO A 304 8.34 -16.24 15.67
CA PRO A 304 7.40 -15.30 16.27
C PRO A 304 7.53 -13.91 15.65
N LEU A 305 6.42 -13.17 15.58
CA LEU A 305 6.46 -11.74 15.26
C LEU A 305 7.12 -10.98 16.41
N LEU A 306 8.12 -10.16 16.09
CA LEU A 306 8.74 -9.24 17.03
C LEU A 306 7.86 -8.00 17.21
N ARG A 307 7.94 -7.40 18.40
CA ARG A 307 7.29 -6.15 18.79
C ARG A 307 8.35 -5.12 19.14
#